data_AF-A0A5N5QCV2-F1
#
_entry.id   AF-A0A5N5QCV2-F1
#
_cell.length_a   1.000
_cell.length_b   1.000
_cell.length_c   1.000
_cell.angle_alpha   90.00
_cell.angle_beta   90.00
_cell.angle_gamma   90.00
#
_symmetry.space_group_name_H-M   'P 1'
#
loop_
_entity.id
_entity.type
_entity.pdbx_description
1 polymer ?
#
loop_
_entity_poly.entity_id
_entity_poly.type
_entity_poly.pdbx_seq_one_letter_code
_entity_poly.pdbx_strand_id
1 'polypeptide(L)'
;MAASAETRFELITRNLQEVLGGDIIKSVLDEGRTPKCYWGTAPTGRRYFVPLMKIADFLAAGVEVISMRLCDSLPEADVISAMQDVHAFLDNLKAPLELVAHRVGYYSHLLKAVFESLGVPVDRLKFVVGSSYQLTKEYNMDNYRLCATVTEHDAKKAGAEVVKQVASPLLSGLLYPGLQALDEQYLDCDFQFGGVDQRKIFTFAELYLPKLGYRRRAHLMNAMVPGLTGGKMSSSEVNSKIDFLDPPAAVRKKIKAAFCEEGVVENNGVLAFVRAVLMRVVEGRLARGIPLSQMQPLVGTDAPEGTLFTISRKPEYGGPSHFVSADDLEKSYAAKEVHPGDLKAAVADAVISLLEPIQKTFEQSIEWKEVERLAYPPPVVEAKKKKEKVYHPPPPGKGKNITQAAQIDPDAPKTELSGAGPTPESIATGLEPEEAKSIQTKSTS
;
A
#
# COMPACT_ATOMS: atom_id res chain seq x y z
N MET A 1 -27.62 -22.45 1.93
CA MET A 1 -27.19 -23.37 0.84
C MET A 1 -25.88 -22.83 0.28
N ALA A 2 -24.90 -23.68 -0.01
CA ALA A 2 -23.67 -23.23 -0.67
C ALA A 2 -24.03 -22.67 -2.05
N ALA A 3 -23.42 -21.54 -2.44
CA ALA A 3 -23.64 -20.94 -3.75
C ALA A 3 -23.26 -21.92 -4.87
N SER A 4 -23.98 -21.89 -5.99
CA SER A 4 -23.69 -22.74 -7.15
C SER A 4 -22.29 -22.46 -7.71
N ALA A 5 -21.71 -23.42 -8.44
CA ALA A 5 -20.41 -23.23 -9.10
C ALA A 5 -20.41 -21.99 -10.02
N GLU A 6 -21.51 -21.75 -10.74
CA GLU A 6 -21.68 -20.60 -11.62
C GLU A 6 -21.71 -19.28 -10.83
N THR A 7 -22.51 -19.20 -9.76
CA THR A 7 -22.57 -18.02 -8.89
C THR A 7 -21.20 -17.72 -8.25
N ARG A 8 -20.45 -18.76 -7.86
CA ARG A 8 -19.09 -18.60 -7.32
C ARG A 8 -18.13 -18.10 -8.39
N PHE A 9 -18.20 -18.62 -9.62
CA PHE A 9 -17.36 -18.19 -10.73
C PHE A 9 -17.63 -16.72 -11.11
N GLU A 10 -18.90 -16.31 -11.16
CA GLU A 10 -19.29 -14.92 -11.39
C GLU A 10 -18.74 -14.00 -10.28
N LEU A 11 -18.87 -14.40 -9.02
CA LEU A 11 -18.31 -13.65 -7.90
C LEU A 11 -16.78 -13.56 -7.97
N ILE A 12 -16.09 -14.60 -8.41
CA ILE A 12 -14.63 -14.60 -8.62
C ILE A 12 -14.24 -13.66 -9.77
N THR A 13 -15.01 -13.61 -10.86
CA THR A 13 -14.59 -12.92 -12.09
C THR A 13 -15.18 -11.52 -12.29
N ARG A 14 -16.24 -11.15 -11.56
CA ARG A 14 -16.86 -9.82 -11.67
C ARG A 14 -15.87 -8.69 -11.37
N ASN A 15 -16.08 -7.55 -12.03
CA ASN A 15 -15.33 -6.30 -11.83
C ASN A 15 -13.82 -6.41 -12.06
N LEU A 16 -13.37 -7.43 -12.78
CA LEU A 16 -12.00 -7.54 -13.29
C LEU A 16 -11.92 -6.90 -14.68
N GLN A 17 -10.75 -6.34 -14.99
CA GLN A 17 -10.47 -5.83 -16.32
C GLN A 17 -10.16 -6.98 -17.28
N GLU A 18 -9.47 -8.02 -16.80
CA GLU A 18 -9.06 -9.14 -17.63
C GLU A 18 -8.98 -10.44 -16.79
N VAL A 19 -9.34 -11.55 -17.43
CA VAL A 19 -9.31 -12.91 -16.88
C VAL A 19 -8.59 -13.81 -17.88
N LEU A 20 -7.45 -14.37 -17.49
CA LEU A 20 -6.72 -15.39 -18.26
C LEU A 20 -6.90 -16.75 -17.58
N GLY A 21 -7.14 -17.81 -18.35
CA GLY A 21 -7.26 -19.17 -17.82
C GLY A 21 -8.54 -19.42 -16.99
N GLY A 22 -9.64 -18.71 -17.28
CA GLY A 22 -10.90 -18.86 -16.53
C GLY A 22 -11.48 -20.27 -16.56
N ASP A 23 -11.13 -21.08 -17.57
CA ASP A 23 -11.44 -22.51 -17.68
C ASP A 23 -10.81 -23.34 -16.54
N ILE A 24 -9.61 -22.98 -16.07
CA ILE A 24 -8.96 -23.65 -14.92
C ILE A 24 -9.82 -23.47 -13.67
N ILE A 25 -10.32 -22.24 -13.43
CA ILE A 25 -11.16 -21.93 -12.27
C ILE A 25 -12.50 -22.68 -12.37
N LYS A 26 -13.11 -22.73 -13.56
CA LYS A 26 -14.33 -23.51 -13.79
C LYS A 26 -14.13 -24.99 -13.49
N SER A 27 -13.05 -25.60 -14.02
CA SER A 27 -12.72 -27.01 -13.73
C SER A 27 -12.60 -27.28 -12.23
N VAL A 28 -11.89 -26.42 -11.49
CA VAL A 28 -11.73 -26.58 -10.03
C VAL A 28 -13.08 -26.50 -9.31
N LEU A 29 -13.97 -25.61 -9.74
CA LEU A 29 -15.32 -25.48 -9.17
C LEU A 29 -16.21 -26.68 -9.53
N ASP A 30 -16.15 -27.16 -10.77
CA ASP A 30 -16.92 -28.32 -11.27
C ASP A 30 -16.48 -29.63 -10.60
N GLU A 31 -15.19 -29.76 -10.26
CA GLU A 31 -14.63 -30.84 -9.45
C GLU A 31 -15.09 -30.78 -7.97
N GLY A 32 -15.80 -29.73 -7.56
CA GLY A 32 -16.23 -29.52 -6.17
C GLY A 32 -15.09 -29.12 -5.22
N ARG A 33 -13.92 -28.78 -5.76
CA ARG A 33 -12.76 -28.34 -4.97
C ARG A 33 -12.90 -26.88 -4.55
N THR A 34 -12.14 -26.50 -3.52
CA THR A 34 -11.97 -25.11 -3.11
C THR A 34 -10.86 -24.46 -3.95
N PRO A 35 -11.14 -23.42 -4.74
CA PRO A 35 -10.10 -22.70 -5.47
C PRO A 35 -9.13 -22.03 -4.50
N LYS A 36 -7.83 -22.03 -4.86
CA LYS A 36 -6.77 -21.35 -4.11
C LYS A 36 -6.26 -20.12 -4.88
N CYS A 37 -6.33 -18.96 -4.26
CA CYS A 37 -5.86 -17.69 -4.80
C CYS A 37 -4.54 -17.26 -4.15
N TYR A 38 -3.54 -16.91 -4.95
CA TYR A 38 -2.38 -16.15 -4.48
C TYR A 38 -2.56 -14.65 -4.75
N TRP A 39 -2.43 -13.81 -3.72
CA TRP A 39 -2.33 -12.36 -3.88
C TRP A 39 -1.02 -11.87 -3.25
N GLY A 40 -0.04 -11.58 -4.12
CA GLY A 40 1.27 -11.07 -3.73
C GLY A 40 1.21 -9.58 -3.41
N THR A 41 1.66 -9.20 -2.22
CA THR A 41 1.59 -7.81 -1.77
C THR A 41 2.86 -7.36 -1.06
N ALA A 42 3.73 -6.62 -1.77
CA ALA A 42 5.02 -6.17 -1.21
C ALA A 42 4.82 -5.13 -0.07
N PRO A 43 5.34 -5.34 1.15
CA PRO A 43 5.12 -4.46 2.32
C PRO A 43 5.97 -3.16 2.27
N THR A 44 5.85 -2.41 1.18
CA THR A 44 6.68 -1.22 0.91
C THR A 44 6.06 0.11 1.36
N GLY A 45 4.74 0.17 1.56
CA GLY A 45 4.01 1.37 2.00
C GLY A 45 2.72 1.02 2.75
N ARG A 46 1.81 1.96 2.95
CA ARG A 46 0.45 1.68 3.50
C ARG A 46 -0.57 1.39 2.39
N ARG A 47 -1.60 0.56 2.65
CA ARG A 47 -2.56 0.03 1.64
C ARG A 47 -3.78 0.92 1.37
N TYR A 48 -4.58 0.49 0.39
CA TYR A 48 -5.84 1.09 -0.04
C TYR A 48 -6.88 0.01 -0.38
N PHE A 49 -8.16 0.40 -0.42
CA PHE A 49 -9.31 -0.52 -0.45
C PHE A 49 -9.51 -1.35 -1.72
N VAL A 50 -9.14 -0.83 -2.89
CA VAL A 50 -9.51 -1.41 -4.21
C VAL A 50 -9.22 -2.92 -4.33
N PRO A 51 -7.97 -3.40 -4.15
CA PRO A 51 -7.69 -4.84 -4.24
C PRO A 51 -8.41 -5.64 -3.15
N LEU A 52 -8.66 -5.04 -1.98
CA LEU A 52 -9.34 -5.71 -0.86
C LEU A 52 -10.80 -6.00 -1.17
N MET A 53 -11.46 -5.20 -2.01
CA MET A 53 -12.83 -5.50 -2.46
C MET A 53 -12.89 -6.80 -3.27
N LYS A 54 -11.88 -7.07 -4.09
CA LYS A 54 -11.81 -8.33 -4.82
C LYS A 54 -11.44 -9.51 -3.93
N ILE A 55 -10.57 -9.31 -2.95
CA ILE A 55 -10.29 -10.35 -1.94
C ILE A 55 -11.56 -10.68 -1.12
N ALA A 56 -12.38 -9.68 -0.80
CA ALA A 56 -13.67 -9.90 -0.14
C ALA A 56 -14.61 -10.77 -0.99
N ASP A 57 -14.67 -10.53 -2.32
CA ASP A 57 -15.41 -11.40 -3.25
C ASP A 57 -14.87 -12.84 -3.24
N PHE A 58 -13.55 -13.03 -3.27
CA PHE A 58 -12.95 -14.35 -3.23
C PHE A 58 -13.31 -15.12 -1.96
N LEU A 59 -13.15 -14.49 -0.79
CA LEU A 59 -13.52 -15.09 0.49
C LEU A 59 -15.01 -15.42 0.55
N ALA A 60 -15.88 -14.53 0.05
CA ALA A 60 -17.32 -14.78 -0.04
C ALA A 60 -17.69 -15.91 -1.03
N ALA A 61 -16.92 -16.09 -2.10
CA ALA A 61 -17.02 -17.23 -3.01
C ALA A 61 -16.42 -18.53 -2.43
N GLY A 62 -15.93 -18.49 -1.18
CA GLY A 62 -15.31 -19.62 -0.50
C GLY A 62 -13.93 -19.98 -1.05
N VAL A 63 -13.25 -19.07 -1.73
CA VAL A 63 -11.86 -19.26 -2.18
C VAL A 63 -10.94 -19.24 -0.96
N GLU A 64 -9.94 -20.11 -0.95
CA GLU A 64 -8.82 -20.01 -0.02
C GLU A 64 -7.86 -18.92 -0.53
N VAL A 65 -7.77 -17.81 0.20
CA VAL A 65 -6.92 -16.69 -0.20
C VAL A 65 -5.62 -16.77 0.59
N ILE A 66 -4.54 -17.01 -0.13
CA ILE A 66 -3.18 -16.95 0.37
C ILE A 66 -2.67 -15.54 0.13
N SER A 67 -2.84 -14.70 1.14
CA SER A 67 -2.14 -13.44 1.34
C SER A 67 -0.80 -13.71 2.05
N MET A 68 -0.03 -12.70 2.40
CA MET A 68 1.33 -12.87 2.96
C MET A 68 1.40 -12.41 4.45
N ARG A 69 1.87 -13.25 5.41
CA ARG A 69 2.04 -13.02 6.90
C ARG A 69 3.40 -13.48 7.35
N LEU A 70 3.78 -12.99 8.54
CA LEU A 70 4.62 -13.63 9.56
C LEU A 70 3.93 -14.77 10.34
N CYS A 71 4.70 -15.81 10.65
CA CYS A 71 4.33 -16.93 11.55
C CYS A 71 4.09 -16.42 12.99
N ASP A 72 3.09 -16.97 13.69
CA ASP A 72 2.74 -16.60 15.07
C ASP A 72 3.67 -17.20 16.15
N SER A 73 4.70 -17.94 15.75
CA SER A 73 5.51 -18.73 16.67
C SER A 73 6.99 -18.78 16.29
N LEU A 74 7.62 -17.62 16.09
CA LEU A 74 9.08 -17.55 16.06
C LEU A 74 9.57 -16.83 17.33
N PRO A 75 10.49 -17.44 18.10
CA PRO A 75 11.23 -16.73 19.14
C PRO A 75 11.86 -15.46 18.56
N GLU A 76 11.98 -14.39 19.35
CA GLU A 76 12.57 -13.10 18.94
C GLU A 76 13.93 -13.22 18.22
N ALA A 77 14.69 -14.29 18.48
CA ALA A 77 15.96 -14.57 17.81
C ALA A 77 15.82 -15.13 16.37
N ASP A 78 14.70 -15.76 16.02
CA ASP A 78 14.44 -16.33 14.69
C ASP A 78 13.58 -15.40 13.80
N VAL A 79 13.03 -14.31 14.37
CA VAL A 79 12.29 -13.26 13.65
C VAL A 79 13.17 -12.56 12.60
N ILE A 80 14.49 -12.57 12.78
CA ILE A 80 15.46 -12.04 11.81
C ILE A 80 15.57 -12.97 10.58
N SER A 81 15.20 -14.26 10.69
CA SER A 81 15.34 -15.26 9.61
C SER A 81 14.05 -15.49 8.81
N ALA A 82 12.86 -15.15 9.32
CA ALA A 82 11.58 -15.32 8.65
C ALA A 82 11.16 -14.05 7.89
N MET A 83 12.02 -13.71 6.96
CA MET A 83 12.08 -12.54 6.12
C MET A 83 11.02 -12.53 4.99
N GLN A 84 9.99 -11.68 5.02
CA GLN A 84 9.19 -11.38 3.81
C GLN A 84 9.67 -10.15 3.08
N ASP A 85 10.97 -10.22 2.87
CA ASP A 85 11.91 -9.23 2.43
C ASP A 85 12.30 -9.41 0.97
N VAL A 86 12.33 -10.63 0.41
CA VAL A 86 13.08 -10.90 -0.83
C VAL A 86 12.59 -10.00 -1.97
N HIS A 87 11.31 -10.04 -2.34
CA HIS A 87 10.79 -9.15 -3.39
C HIS A 87 10.86 -7.66 -3.04
N ALA A 88 10.63 -7.27 -1.77
CA ALA A 88 10.68 -5.87 -1.34
C ALA A 88 12.12 -5.31 -1.29
N PHE A 89 13.09 -6.18 -1.00
CA PHE A 89 14.53 -5.95 -1.00
C PHE A 89 15.05 -5.87 -2.44
N LEU A 90 14.64 -6.83 -3.28
CA LEU A 90 15.02 -6.91 -4.69
C LEU A 90 14.47 -5.74 -5.52
N ASP A 91 13.31 -5.19 -5.17
CA ASP A 91 12.75 -3.96 -5.75
C ASP A 91 13.42 -2.70 -5.18
N ASN A 92 14.74 -2.62 -5.36
CA ASN A 92 15.59 -1.46 -5.11
C ASN A 92 15.54 -0.91 -3.68
N LEU A 93 15.57 -1.80 -2.67
CA LEU A 93 15.67 -1.44 -1.24
C LEU A 93 14.61 -0.41 -0.80
N LYS A 94 13.35 -0.57 -1.23
CA LYS A 94 12.25 0.34 -0.83
C LYS A 94 12.06 0.42 0.70
N ALA A 95 12.54 -0.57 1.46
CA ALA A 95 12.58 -0.54 2.93
C ALA A 95 13.75 -1.40 3.45
N PRO A 96 14.39 -1.02 4.58
CA PRO A 96 15.32 -1.89 5.30
C PRO A 96 14.67 -3.21 5.73
N LEU A 97 15.45 -4.29 5.78
CA LEU A 97 14.98 -5.64 6.10
C LEU A 97 14.23 -5.73 7.43
N GLU A 98 14.77 -5.10 8.48
CA GLU A 98 14.15 -5.04 9.81
C GLU A 98 12.77 -4.34 9.77
N LEU A 99 12.67 -3.27 8.99
CA LEU A 99 11.42 -2.51 8.82
C LEU A 99 10.35 -3.33 8.09
N VAL A 100 10.77 -4.19 7.15
CA VAL A 100 9.86 -5.07 6.42
C VAL A 100 9.17 -6.06 7.36
N ALA A 101 9.89 -6.64 8.32
CA ALA A 101 9.31 -7.59 9.28
C ALA A 101 8.18 -6.96 10.10
N HIS A 102 8.41 -5.76 10.66
CA HIS A 102 7.37 -5.03 11.40
C HIS A 102 6.17 -4.67 10.52
N ARG A 103 6.42 -4.31 9.26
CA ARG A 103 5.34 -4.03 8.30
C ARG A 103 4.51 -5.28 8.02
N VAL A 104 5.10 -6.46 7.88
CA VAL A 104 4.30 -7.69 7.70
C VAL A 104 3.33 -7.91 8.87
N GLY A 105 3.78 -7.68 10.11
CA GLY A 105 2.91 -7.70 11.30
C GLY A 105 1.76 -6.68 11.20
N TYR A 106 2.08 -5.42 10.88
CA TYR A 106 1.10 -4.35 10.72
C TYR A 106 0.02 -4.71 9.69
N TYR A 107 0.46 -5.30 8.58
CA TYR A 107 -0.39 -5.74 7.50
C TYR A 107 -1.36 -6.84 7.88
N SER A 108 -0.92 -7.82 8.66
CA SER A 108 -1.76 -8.89 9.17
C SER A 108 -2.91 -8.34 10.01
N HIS A 109 -2.61 -7.47 10.98
CA HIS A 109 -3.65 -6.85 11.80
C HIS A 109 -4.59 -5.97 10.97
N LEU A 110 -4.04 -5.14 10.09
CA LEU A 110 -4.83 -4.26 9.24
C LEU A 110 -5.79 -5.03 8.34
N LEU A 111 -5.30 -6.04 7.63
CA LEU A 111 -6.12 -6.80 6.68
C LEU A 111 -7.22 -7.57 7.39
N LYS A 112 -6.93 -8.20 8.54
CA LYS A 112 -7.96 -8.85 9.38
C LYS A 112 -9.03 -7.84 9.79
N ALA A 113 -8.64 -6.70 10.36
CA ALA A 113 -9.58 -5.66 10.78
C ALA A 113 -10.44 -5.12 9.63
N VAL A 114 -9.85 -4.97 8.42
CA VAL A 114 -10.59 -4.55 7.23
C VAL A 114 -11.64 -5.60 6.84
N PHE A 115 -11.27 -6.86 6.68
CA PHE A 115 -12.22 -7.90 6.25
C PHE A 115 -13.30 -8.18 7.30
N GLU A 116 -12.96 -8.14 8.58
CA GLU A 116 -13.91 -8.21 9.69
C GLU A 116 -14.89 -7.03 9.65
N SER A 117 -14.41 -5.80 9.45
CA SER A 117 -15.27 -4.61 9.32
C SER A 117 -16.19 -4.68 8.10
N LEU A 118 -15.76 -5.40 7.05
CA LEU A 118 -16.55 -5.68 5.88
C LEU A 118 -17.52 -6.84 6.11
N GLY A 119 -17.47 -7.57 7.22
CA GLY A 119 -18.33 -8.73 7.52
C GLY A 119 -18.00 -9.97 6.70
N VAL A 120 -16.75 -10.11 6.25
CA VAL A 120 -16.28 -11.23 5.43
C VAL A 120 -15.55 -12.24 6.33
N PRO A 121 -15.83 -13.54 6.22
CA PRO A 121 -15.15 -14.53 7.04
C PRO A 121 -13.66 -14.63 6.66
N VAL A 122 -12.80 -14.54 7.68
CA VAL A 122 -11.33 -14.51 7.53
C VAL A 122 -10.66 -15.86 7.81
N ASP A 123 -11.43 -16.92 8.08
CA ASP A 123 -10.94 -18.28 8.31
C ASP A 123 -10.15 -18.85 7.12
N ARG A 124 -10.55 -18.43 5.90
CA ARG A 124 -9.89 -18.82 4.64
C ARG A 124 -8.82 -17.84 4.17
N LEU A 125 -8.58 -16.77 4.94
CA LEU A 125 -7.49 -15.85 4.68
C LEU A 125 -6.23 -16.38 5.35
N LYS A 126 -5.44 -17.12 4.56
CA LYS A 126 -4.13 -17.58 4.96
C LYS A 126 -3.13 -16.50 4.65
N PHE A 127 -2.14 -16.40 5.51
CA PHE A 127 -1.06 -15.48 5.31
C PHE A 127 0.27 -16.27 5.42
N VAL A 128 1.17 -16.15 4.45
CA VAL A 128 2.43 -16.93 4.36
C VAL A 128 3.64 -15.99 4.24
N VAL A 129 4.83 -16.33 4.80
CA VAL A 129 6.09 -15.58 4.59
C VAL A 129 6.85 -16.12 3.37
N GLY A 130 7.31 -15.26 2.47
CA GLY A 130 8.16 -15.51 1.31
C GLY A 130 9.43 -16.25 1.69
N SER A 131 10.31 -15.70 2.53
CA SER A 131 11.51 -16.45 2.98
C SER A 131 11.22 -17.80 3.60
N SER A 132 10.02 -18.04 4.17
CA SER A 132 9.73 -19.34 4.78
C SER A 132 9.80 -20.49 3.77
N TYR A 133 9.71 -20.18 2.46
CA TYR A 133 9.92 -21.15 1.39
C TYR A 133 10.90 -20.69 0.30
N GLN A 134 11.04 -19.40 0.03
CA GLN A 134 11.87 -18.85 -1.05
C GLN A 134 13.37 -19.06 -0.83
N LEU A 135 13.80 -19.33 0.40
CA LEU A 135 15.19 -19.64 0.75
C LEU A 135 15.47 -21.14 0.80
N THR A 136 14.47 -21.99 0.58
CA THR A 136 14.65 -23.44 0.57
C THR A 136 15.52 -23.89 -0.60
N LYS A 137 16.15 -25.06 -0.44
CA LYS A 137 17.00 -25.67 -1.46
C LYS A 137 16.20 -25.90 -2.75
N GLU A 138 14.99 -26.42 -2.63
CA GLU A 138 14.11 -26.75 -3.74
C GLU A 138 13.79 -25.50 -4.55
N TYR A 139 13.35 -24.43 -3.87
CA TYR A 139 12.98 -23.17 -4.52
C TYR A 139 14.17 -22.54 -5.24
N ASN A 140 15.35 -22.52 -4.61
CA ASN A 140 16.55 -21.96 -5.22
C ASN A 140 17.01 -22.78 -6.43
N MET A 141 16.89 -24.11 -6.39
CA MET A 141 17.19 -24.94 -7.55
C MET A 141 16.27 -24.65 -8.74
N ASP A 142 14.98 -24.41 -8.50
CA ASP A 142 14.06 -23.99 -9.56
C ASP A 142 14.32 -22.57 -10.04
N ASN A 143 14.72 -21.66 -9.16
CA ASN A 143 15.16 -20.33 -9.56
C ASN A 143 16.39 -20.42 -10.49
N TYR A 144 17.38 -21.28 -10.18
CA TYR A 144 18.51 -21.52 -11.09
C TYR A 144 18.08 -22.14 -12.42
N ARG A 145 17.12 -23.07 -12.43
CA ARG A 145 16.55 -23.63 -13.66
C ARG A 145 15.85 -22.56 -14.51
N LEU A 146 15.11 -21.64 -13.89
CA LEU A 146 14.53 -20.48 -14.56
C LEU A 146 15.63 -19.59 -15.14
N CYS A 147 16.65 -19.23 -14.36
CA CYS A 147 17.79 -18.43 -14.84
C CYS A 147 18.52 -19.08 -16.03
N ALA A 148 18.55 -20.41 -16.11
CA ALA A 148 19.14 -21.13 -17.23
C ALA A 148 18.25 -21.17 -18.50
N THR A 149 16.96 -20.81 -18.38
CA THR A 149 15.95 -20.94 -19.45
C THR A 149 15.41 -19.59 -19.92
N VAL A 150 15.34 -18.62 -19.02
CA VAL A 150 14.79 -17.28 -19.26
C VAL A 150 15.87 -16.39 -19.87
N THR A 151 15.53 -15.68 -20.95
CA THR A 151 16.45 -14.71 -21.54
C THR A 151 16.44 -13.41 -20.72
N GLU A 152 17.56 -12.69 -20.71
CA GLU A 152 17.63 -11.36 -20.09
C GLU A 152 16.54 -10.42 -20.64
N HIS A 153 16.32 -10.48 -21.96
CA HIS A 153 15.29 -9.69 -22.64
C HIS A 153 13.89 -9.97 -22.07
N ASP A 154 13.52 -11.24 -21.91
CA ASP A 154 12.18 -11.60 -21.45
C ASP A 154 11.97 -11.27 -19.98
N ALA A 155 12.99 -11.48 -19.13
CA ALA A 155 12.96 -11.05 -17.74
C ALA A 155 12.78 -9.53 -17.61
N LYS A 156 13.57 -8.75 -18.37
CA LYS A 156 13.47 -7.28 -18.38
C LYS A 156 12.11 -6.80 -18.87
N LYS A 157 11.59 -7.42 -19.95
CA LYS A 157 10.27 -7.11 -20.50
C LYS A 157 9.16 -7.43 -19.49
N ALA A 158 9.24 -8.57 -18.81
CA ALA A 158 8.25 -8.99 -17.82
C ALA A 158 8.15 -8.02 -16.63
N GLY A 159 9.29 -7.55 -16.12
CA GLY A 159 9.35 -6.63 -14.97
C GLY A 159 9.11 -5.15 -15.28
N ALA A 160 8.96 -4.74 -16.54
CA ALA A 160 9.05 -3.34 -16.97
C ALA A 160 8.04 -2.38 -16.30
N GLU A 161 6.86 -2.86 -15.92
CA GLU A 161 5.79 -2.03 -15.32
C GLU A 161 5.69 -2.16 -13.80
N VAL A 162 6.43 -3.11 -13.22
CA VAL A 162 6.36 -3.47 -11.79
C VAL A 162 7.64 -3.07 -11.06
N VAL A 163 8.80 -3.46 -11.61
CA VAL A 163 10.10 -3.16 -11.04
C VAL A 163 10.46 -1.71 -11.32
N LYS A 164 11.01 -1.02 -10.31
CA LYS A 164 11.47 0.36 -10.46
C LYS A 164 12.53 0.47 -11.56
N GLN A 165 12.24 1.28 -12.58
CA GLN A 165 13.19 1.57 -13.65
C GLN A 165 14.24 2.57 -13.17
N VAL A 166 15.51 2.23 -13.33
CA VAL A 166 16.68 3.06 -12.98
C VAL A 166 17.67 3.07 -14.14
N ALA A 167 18.51 4.11 -14.21
CA ALA A 167 19.47 4.28 -15.31
C ALA A 167 20.45 3.09 -15.44
N SER A 168 20.83 2.50 -14.31
CA SER A 168 21.67 1.30 -14.24
C SER A 168 20.89 0.18 -13.52
N PRO A 169 20.11 -0.64 -14.24
CA PRO A 169 19.29 -1.69 -13.65
C PRO A 169 20.13 -2.69 -12.85
N LEU A 170 19.66 -3.03 -11.66
CA LEU A 170 20.27 -4.08 -10.83
C LEU A 170 19.82 -5.47 -11.32
N LEU A 171 20.67 -6.48 -11.11
CA LEU A 171 20.33 -7.88 -11.40
C LEU A 171 19.05 -8.33 -10.67
N SER A 172 18.79 -7.78 -9.49
CA SER A 172 17.59 -8.07 -8.70
C SER A 172 16.29 -7.85 -9.47
N GLY A 173 16.25 -6.84 -10.35
CA GLY A 173 15.08 -6.55 -11.18
C GLY A 173 14.80 -7.61 -12.23
N LEU A 174 15.83 -8.34 -12.67
CA LEU A 174 15.69 -9.44 -13.63
C LEU A 174 15.26 -10.75 -12.96
N LEU A 175 15.59 -10.95 -11.69
CA LEU A 175 15.15 -12.12 -10.91
C LEU A 175 13.67 -12.03 -10.49
N TYR A 176 13.16 -10.80 -10.30
CA TYR A 176 11.83 -10.56 -9.74
C TYR A 176 10.69 -11.32 -10.44
N PRO A 177 10.54 -11.30 -11.78
CA PRO A 177 9.43 -11.99 -12.44
C PRO A 177 9.51 -13.51 -12.29
N GLY A 178 10.73 -14.06 -12.29
CA GLY A 178 10.98 -15.50 -12.09
C GLY A 178 10.54 -15.96 -10.70
N LEU A 179 10.92 -15.20 -9.67
CA LEU A 179 10.52 -15.47 -8.29
C LEU A 179 9.00 -15.41 -8.13
N GLN A 180 8.35 -14.36 -8.67
CA GLN A 180 6.89 -14.24 -8.59
C GLN A 180 6.16 -15.38 -9.32
N ALA A 181 6.71 -15.90 -10.43
CA ALA A 181 6.15 -17.06 -11.11
C ALA A 181 6.29 -18.34 -10.27
N LEU A 182 7.45 -18.56 -9.63
CA LEU A 182 7.65 -19.73 -8.75
C LEU A 182 6.73 -19.72 -7.53
N ASP A 183 6.39 -18.54 -7.01
CA ASP A 183 5.44 -18.42 -5.89
C ASP A 183 4.11 -19.15 -6.20
N GLU A 184 3.62 -19.11 -7.45
CA GLU A 184 2.39 -19.84 -7.83
C GLU A 184 2.49 -21.35 -7.62
N GLN A 185 3.67 -21.91 -7.86
CA GLN A 185 3.94 -23.32 -7.68
C GLN A 185 4.11 -23.66 -6.20
N TYR A 186 4.92 -22.90 -5.48
CA TYR A 186 5.27 -23.19 -4.08
C TYR A 186 4.15 -22.87 -3.10
N LEU A 187 3.23 -21.98 -3.47
CA LEU A 187 2.00 -21.73 -2.72
C LEU A 187 0.85 -22.65 -3.15
N ASP A 188 1.07 -23.51 -4.15
CA ASP A 188 0.06 -24.40 -4.75
C ASP A 188 -1.27 -23.68 -5.02
N CYS A 189 -1.20 -22.54 -5.71
CA CYS A 189 -2.41 -21.81 -6.09
C CYS A 189 -2.96 -22.28 -7.45
N ASP A 190 -4.27 -22.10 -7.63
CA ASP A 190 -4.96 -22.33 -8.90
C ASP A 190 -4.98 -21.06 -9.77
N PHE A 191 -4.96 -19.90 -9.11
CA PHE A 191 -4.88 -18.62 -9.78
C PHE A 191 -4.14 -17.57 -8.95
N GLN A 192 -3.55 -16.61 -9.66
CA GLN A 192 -2.93 -15.43 -9.07
C GLN A 192 -3.80 -14.19 -9.37
N PHE A 193 -3.93 -13.31 -8.37
CA PHE A 193 -4.66 -12.05 -8.48
C PHE A 193 -3.71 -10.85 -8.34
N GLY A 194 -3.89 -9.84 -9.18
CA GLY A 194 -3.18 -8.57 -9.10
C GLY A 194 -3.79 -7.50 -10.00
N GLY A 195 -3.10 -6.36 -10.13
CA GLY A 195 -3.47 -5.31 -11.09
C GLY A 195 -3.10 -5.69 -12.52
N VAL A 196 -3.72 -5.03 -13.50
CA VAL A 196 -3.32 -5.17 -14.92
C VAL A 196 -1.88 -4.75 -15.20
N ASP A 197 -1.26 -3.96 -14.31
CA ASP A 197 0.17 -3.65 -14.38
C ASP A 197 1.08 -4.88 -14.13
N GLN A 198 0.52 -5.97 -13.59
CA GLN A 198 1.21 -7.25 -13.43
C GLN A 198 1.07 -8.20 -14.63
N ARG A 199 0.28 -7.82 -15.64
CA ARG A 199 -0.05 -8.69 -16.80
C ARG A 199 1.18 -9.30 -17.46
N LYS A 200 2.27 -8.54 -17.59
CA LYS A 200 3.51 -9.03 -18.21
C LYS A 200 4.18 -10.12 -17.39
N ILE A 201 4.17 -10.03 -16.05
CA ILE A 201 4.65 -11.08 -15.15
C ILE A 201 3.75 -12.30 -15.22
N PHE A 202 2.43 -12.11 -15.25
CA PHE A 202 1.47 -13.22 -15.38
C PHE A 202 1.67 -14.01 -16.69
N THR A 203 1.77 -13.32 -17.82
CA THR A 203 2.05 -13.99 -19.10
C THR A 203 3.45 -14.62 -19.16
N PHE A 204 4.41 -14.09 -18.41
CA PHE A 204 5.72 -14.70 -18.23
C PHE A 204 5.60 -16.03 -17.45
N ALA A 205 4.83 -16.06 -16.35
CA ALA A 205 4.59 -17.27 -15.58
C ALA A 205 3.90 -18.35 -16.45
N GLU A 206 2.89 -17.99 -17.23
CA GLU A 206 2.22 -18.92 -18.16
C GLU A 206 3.17 -19.54 -19.19
N LEU A 207 4.20 -18.79 -19.63
CA LEU A 207 5.17 -19.24 -20.61
C LEU A 207 6.26 -20.14 -20.00
N TYR A 208 6.75 -19.82 -18.80
CA TYR A 208 7.95 -20.44 -18.24
C TYR A 208 7.66 -21.54 -17.22
N LEU A 209 6.57 -21.49 -16.46
CA LEU A 209 6.23 -22.57 -15.52
C LEU A 209 6.09 -23.94 -16.20
N PRO A 210 5.44 -24.07 -17.39
CA PRO A 210 5.39 -25.35 -18.11
C PRO A 210 6.76 -25.88 -18.54
N LYS A 211 7.74 -25.00 -18.79
CA LYS A 211 9.11 -25.41 -19.16
C LYS A 211 9.86 -26.04 -17.99
N LEU A 212 9.44 -25.74 -16.76
CA LEU A 212 9.93 -26.40 -15.54
C LEU A 212 9.11 -27.65 -15.19
N GLY A 213 8.08 -27.99 -15.97
CA GLY A 213 7.17 -29.11 -15.71
C GLY A 213 6.02 -28.76 -14.76
N TYR A 214 5.80 -27.47 -14.47
CA TYR A 214 4.71 -27.02 -13.61
C TYR A 214 3.44 -26.66 -14.39
N ARG A 215 2.27 -26.83 -13.74
CA ARG A 215 0.97 -26.49 -14.35
C ARG A 215 0.83 -24.99 -14.57
N ARG A 216 0.03 -24.62 -15.56
CA ARG A 216 -0.43 -23.23 -15.74
C ARG A 216 -1.44 -22.87 -14.63
N ARG A 217 -1.46 -21.58 -14.28
CA ARG A 217 -2.45 -20.97 -13.38
C ARG A 217 -3.32 -20.00 -14.16
N ALA A 218 -4.50 -19.71 -13.62
CA ALA A 218 -5.30 -18.60 -14.11
C ALA A 218 -4.78 -17.27 -13.53
N HIS A 219 -5.02 -16.17 -14.24
CA HIS A 219 -4.61 -14.84 -13.81
C HIS A 219 -5.79 -13.88 -13.85
N LEU A 220 -6.09 -13.28 -12.70
CA LEU A 220 -7.19 -12.35 -12.51
C LEU A 220 -6.64 -10.94 -12.32
N MET A 221 -7.05 -10.01 -13.17
CA MET A 221 -6.48 -8.67 -13.18
C MET A 221 -7.52 -7.59 -12.91
N ASN A 222 -7.35 -6.83 -11.82
CA ASN A 222 -8.21 -5.67 -11.54
C ASN A 222 -7.79 -4.45 -12.37
N ALA A 223 -8.78 -3.62 -12.70
CA ALA A 223 -8.53 -2.35 -13.35
C ALA A 223 -7.70 -1.41 -12.47
N MET A 224 -6.91 -0.55 -13.11
CA MET A 224 -6.21 0.53 -12.42
C MET A 224 -7.22 1.61 -12.03
N VAL A 225 -7.34 1.86 -10.72
CA VAL A 225 -8.20 2.93 -10.20
C VAL A 225 -7.37 4.20 -10.04
N PRO A 226 -7.81 5.34 -10.60
CA PRO A 226 -7.16 6.63 -10.37
C PRO A 226 -7.06 6.95 -8.87
N GLY A 227 -5.91 7.47 -8.46
CA GLY A 227 -5.73 8.06 -7.14
C GLY A 227 -6.58 9.32 -6.98
N LEU A 228 -6.72 9.80 -5.74
CA LEU A 228 -7.53 11.00 -5.45
C LEU A 228 -7.01 12.26 -6.16
N THR A 229 -5.74 12.27 -6.56
CA THR A 229 -5.10 13.38 -7.27
C THR A 229 -5.14 13.25 -8.80
N GLY A 230 -5.84 12.25 -9.37
CA GLY A 230 -6.03 12.08 -10.83
C GLY A 230 -4.95 11.27 -11.55
N GLY A 231 -3.92 10.79 -10.85
CA GLY A 231 -2.87 9.90 -11.38
C GLY A 231 -2.98 8.45 -10.90
N LYS A 232 -1.93 7.63 -11.07
CA LYS A 232 -1.88 6.27 -10.48
C LYS A 232 -1.88 6.36 -8.95
N MET A 233 -2.75 5.58 -8.29
CA MET A 233 -2.73 5.50 -6.82
C MET A 233 -1.40 4.89 -6.35
N SER A 234 -0.58 5.68 -5.67
CA SER A 234 0.77 5.28 -5.26
C SER A 234 0.86 5.15 -3.74
N SER A 235 1.38 4.01 -3.27
CA SER A 235 1.64 3.83 -1.84
C SER A 235 2.69 4.80 -1.29
N SER A 236 3.48 5.42 -2.18
CA SER A 236 4.60 6.33 -1.85
C SER A 236 4.19 7.81 -1.81
N GLU A 237 3.00 8.16 -2.30
CA GLU A 237 2.50 9.55 -2.29
C GLU A 237 1.39 9.71 -1.24
N VAL A 238 1.72 10.34 -0.10
CA VAL A 238 0.84 10.45 1.07
C VAL A 238 -0.52 11.10 0.76
N ASN A 239 -0.54 12.07 -0.15
CA ASN A 239 -1.76 12.82 -0.51
C ASN A 239 -2.57 12.14 -1.63
N SER A 240 -2.02 11.14 -2.31
CA SER A 240 -2.72 10.46 -3.42
C SER A 240 -3.74 9.41 -2.94
N LYS A 241 -3.71 9.06 -1.65
CA LYS A 241 -4.50 7.98 -1.04
C LYS A 241 -5.00 8.33 0.37
N ILE A 242 -6.05 7.64 0.78
CA ILE A 242 -6.57 7.64 2.17
C ILE A 242 -5.96 6.45 2.91
N ASP A 243 -5.38 6.73 4.07
CA ASP A 243 -4.88 5.70 4.96
C ASP A 243 -6.00 5.14 5.83
N PHE A 244 -5.94 3.86 6.19
CA PHE A 244 -6.96 3.25 7.04
C PHE A 244 -7.01 3.87 8.45
N LEU A 245 -5.88 4.41 8.90
CA LEU A 245 -5.76 5.07 10.19
C LEU A 245 -5.79 6.61 10.08
N ASP A 246 -6.16 7.17 8.92
CA ASP A 246 -6.32 8.62 8.79
C ASP A 246 -7.50 9.10 9.67
N PRO A 247 -7.30 10.11 10.55
CA PRO A 247 -8.40 10.66 11.32
C PRO A 247 -9.40 11.37 10.40
N PRO A 248 -10.68 11.54 10.83
CA PRO A 248 -11.72 12.15 10.01
C PRO A 248 -11.34 13.49 9.36
N ALA A 249 -10.61 14.34 10.08
CA ALA A 249 -10.14 15.63 9.56
C ALA A 249 -9.15 15.47 8.38
N ALA A 250 -8.26 14.47 8.42
CA ALA A 250 -7.31 14.18 7.36
C ALA A 250 -8.03 13.62 6.11
N VAL A 251 -8.99 12.71 6.31
CA VAL A 251 -9.84 12.17 5.23
C VAL A 251 -10.57 13.29 4.50
N ARG A 252 -11.27 14.17 5.23
CA ARG A 252 -11.97 15.33 4.66
C ARG A 252 -11.01 16.24 3.88
N LYS A 253 -9.83 16.52 4.43
CA LYS A 253 -8.83 17.36 3.78
C LYS A 253 -8.36 16.76 2.45
N LYS A 254 -8.03 15.45 2.43
CA LYS A 254 -7.55 14.76 1.23
C LYS A 254 -8.61 14.69 0.14
N ILE A 255 -9.85 14.35 0.49
CA ILE A 255 -10.96 14.28 -0.48
C ILE A 255 -11.32 15.67 -1.00
N LYS A 256 -11.31 16.69 -0.13
CA LYS A 256 -11.53 18.08 -0.57
C LYS A 256 -10.50 18.52 -1.61
N ALA A 257 -9.24 18.14 -1.41
CA ALA A 257 -8.12 18.43 -2.31
C ALA A 257 -8.09 17.57 -3.59
N ALA A 258 -8.88 16.51 -3.67
CA ALA A 258 -8.94 15.63 -4.83
C ALA A 258 -9.34 16.40 -6.10
N PHE A 259 -8.78 16.04 -7.25
CA PHE A 259 -9.22 16.60 -8.53
C PHE A 259 -10.60 16.04 -8.88
N CYS A 260 -11.58 16.92 -9.14
CA CYS A 260 -12.98 16.56 -9.35
C CYS A 260 -13.69 17.72 -10.06
N GLU A 261 -13.45 17.84 -11.37
CA GLU A 261 -14.02 18.89 -12.20
C GLU A 261 -15.48 18.57 -12.56
N GLU A 262 -16.36 19.57 -12.47
CA GLU A 262 -17.79 19.39 -12.70
C GLU A 262 -18.10 18.93 -14.12
N GLY A 263 -18.89 17.87 -14.26
CA GLY A 263 -19.21 17.28 -15.55
C GLY A 263 -18.14 16.34 -16.12
N VAL A 264 -16.93 16.31 -15.55
CA VAL A 264 -15.82 15.49 -16.05
C VAL A 264 -15.77 14.15 -15.32
N VAL A 265 -16.16 13.09 -16.01
CA VAL A 265 -16.14 11.71 -15.49
C VAL A 265 -14.79 11.03 -15.70
N GLU A 266 -14.14 11.31 -16.83
CA GLU A 266 -12.85 10.70 -17.17
C GLU A 266 -11.75 11.09 -16.17
N ASN A 267 -10.96 10.10 -15.74
CA ASN A 267 -9.88 10.26 -14.75
C ASN A 267 -10.33 10.88 -13.41
N ASN A 268 -11.62 10.81 -13.07
CA ASN A 268 -12.15 11.32 -11.81
C ASN A 268 -11.97 10.29 -10.68
N GLY A 269 -10.93 10.46 -9.88
CA GLY A 269 -10.59 9.54 -8.78
C GLY A 269 -11.67 9.44 -7.70
N VAL A 270 -12.52 10.46 -7.54
CA VAL A 270 -13.62 10.44 -6.56
C VAL A 270 -14.74 9.50 -7.05
N LEU A 271 -15.18 9.66 -8.31
CA LEU A 271 -16.18 8.76 -8.92
C LEU A 271 -15.67 7.32 -8.99
N ALA A 272 -14.41 7.15 -9.40
CA ALA A 272 -13.78 5.83 -9.48
C ALA A 272 -13.73 5.14 -8.10
N PHE A 273 -13.50 5.89 -7.02
CA PHE A 273 -13.53 5.34 -5.66
C PHE A 273 -14.94 4.93 -5.22
N VAL A 274 -15.98 5.71 -5.57
CA VAL A 274 -17.39 5.33 -5.31
C VAL A 274 -17.71 4.00 -5.98
N ARG A 275 -17.38 3.87 -7.27
CA ARG A 275 -17.61 2.65 -8.07
C ARG A 275 -16.82 1.45 -7.54
N ALA A 276 -15.52 1.64 -7.29
CA ALA A 276 -14.61 0.55 -6.96
C ALA A 276 -14.71 0.09 -5.50
N VAL A 277 -15.19 0.95 -4.60
CA VAL A 277 -15.19 0.67 -3.15
C VAL A 277 -16.58 0.86 -2.55
N LEU A 278 -17.11 2.08 -2.51
CA LEU A 278 -18.28 2.38 -1.68
C LEU A 278 -19.54 1.60 -2.11
N MET A 279 -19.84 1.58 -3.41
CA MET A 279 -20.98 0.81 -3.92
C MET A 279 -20.77 -0.70 -3.75
N ARG A 280 -19.53 -1.19 -3.86
CA ARG A 280 -19.19 -2.61 -3.65
C ARG A 280 -19.40 -3.04 -2.21
N VAL A 281 -19.08 -2.17 -1.25
CA VAL A 281 -19.37 -2.41 0.17
C VAL A 281 -20.88 -2.57 0.38
N VAL A 282 -21.70 -1.70 -0.22
CA VAL A 282 -23.16 -1.77 -0.10
C VAL A 282 -23.71 -3.05 -0.74
N GLU A 283 -23.28 -3.40 -1.94
CA GLU A 283 -23.66 -4.68 -2.58
C GLU A 283 -23.28 -5.90 -1.74
N GLY A 284 -22.07 -5.93 -1.18
CA GLY A 284 -21.63 -7.01 -0.31
C GLY A 284 -22.46 -7.11 0.97
N ARG A 285 -22.88 -5.97 1.55
CA ARG A 285 -23.80 -5.93 2.70
C ARG A 285 -25.20 -6.43 2.32
N LEU A 286 -25.74 -6.00 1.17
CA LEU A 286 -27.03 -6.45 0.65
C LEU A 286 -27.04 -7.97 0.39
N ALA A 287 -25.99 -8.51 -0.23
CA ALA A 287 -25.85 -9.94 -0.50
C ALA A 287 -25.87 -10.82 0.77
N ARG A 288 -25.60 -10.22 1.95
CA ARG A 288 -25.67 -10.87 3.26
C ARG A 288 -26.96 -10.58 4.02
N GLY A 289 -27.92 -9.91 3.39
CA GLY A 289 -29.22 -9.58 4.00
C GLY A 289 -29.14 -8.44 5.03
N ILE A 290 -28.09 -7.62 5.02
CA ILE A 290 -28.05 -6.41 5.84
C ILE A 290 -29.00 -5.39 5.18
N PRO A 291 -29.98 -4.82 5.92
CA PRO A 291 -30.92 -3.87 5.35
C PRO A 291 -30.27 -2.50 5.10
N LEU A 292 -30.77 -1.77 4.09
CA LEU A 292 -30.26 -0.43 3.72
C LEU A 292 -30.27 0.56 4.90
N SER A 293 -31.24 0.44 5.81
CA SER A 293 -31.36 1.27 7.02
C SER A 293 -30.15 1.19 7.96
N GLN A 294 -29.33 0.14 7.86
CA GLN A 294 -28.10 -0.04 8.65
C GLN A 294 -26.83 0.38 7.90
N MET A 295 -26.95 1.00 6.73
CA MET A 295 -25.80 1.34 5.86
C MET A 295 -25.51 2.84 5.76
N GLN A 296 -26.03 3.64 6.69
CA GLN A 296 -25.66 5.05 6.77
C GLN A 296 -24.15 5.21 7.06
N PRO A 297 -23.51 6.26 6.53
CA PRO A 297 -24.03 7.26 5.61
C PRO A 297 -23.89 6.85 4.12
N LEU A 298 -23.43 5.63 3.81
CA LEU A 298 -23.30 5.17 2.41
C LEU A 298 -24.66 5.18 1.70
N VAL A 299 -25.72 4.81 2.43
CA VAL A 299 -27.11 4.85 1.97
C VAL A 299 -27.93 5.64 2.98
N GLY A 300 -28.75 6.57 2.48
CA GLY A 300 -29.65 7.39 3.30
C GLY A 300 -30.79 6.58 3.92
N THR A 301 -31.39 7.07 5.00
CA THR A 301 -32.52 6.40 5.68
C THR A 301 -33.73 6.19 4.78
N ASP A 302 -34.01 7.18 3.94
CA ASP A 302 -35.20 7.20 3.07
C ASP A 302 -34.88 6.71 1.65
N ALA A 303 -33.73 6.04 1.48
CA ALA A 303 -33.27 5.58 0.19
C ALA A 303 -34.18 4.47 -0.37
N PRO A 304 -34.57 4.52 -1.65
CA PRO A 304 -35.30 3.44 -2.30
C PRO A 304 -34.52 2.12 -2.28
N GLU A 305 -35.26 1.00 -2.39
CA GLU A 305 -34.67 -0.33 -2.52
C GLU A 305 -33.69 -0.39 -3.71
N GLY A 306 -32.57 -1.10 -3.53
CA GLY A 306 -31.52 -1.20 -4.53
C GLY A 306 -30.53 -0.02 -4.56
N THR A 307 -30.71 1.01 -3.72
CA THR A 307 -29.73 2.12 -3.63
C THR A 307 -28.37 1.62 -3.18
N LEU A 308 -27.33 1.95 -3.95
CA LEU A 308 -25.94 1.61 -3.67
C LEU A 308 -25.12 2.79 -3.14
N PHE A 309 -25.54 4.02 -3.39
CA PHE A 309 -24.88 5.22 -2.86
C PHE A 309 -25.85 6.39 -2.76
N THR A 310 -25.76 7.15 -1.66
CA THR A 310 -26.53 8.38 -1.45
C THR A 310 -25.60 9.59 -1.37
N ILE A 311 -25.93 10.63 -2.13
CA ILE A 311 -25.33 11.96 -1.96
C ILE A 311 -26.29 12.80 -1.12
N SER A 312 -25.90 13.07 0.13
CA SER A 312 -26.70 13.89 1.05
C SER A 312 -26.51 15.36 0.72
N ARG A 313 -27.61 16.05 0.36
CA ARG A 313 -27.63 17.50 0.15
C ARG A 313 -28.74 18.12 0.97
N LYS A 314 -28.58 19.39 1.31
CA LYS A 314 -29.62 20.13 2.01
C LYS A 314 -30.86 20.27 1.12
N PRO A 315 -32.07 20.36 1.70
CA PRO A 315 -33.31 20.54 0.93
C PRO A 315 -33.28 21.75 -0.01
N GLU A 316 -32.60 22.83 0.40
CA GLU A 316 -32.40 24.05 -0.41
C GLU A 316 -31.61 23.82 -1.72
N TYR A 317 -30.91 22.69 -1.84
CA TYR A 317 -30.16 22.28 -3.04
C TYR A 317 -30.74 21.02 -3.71
N GLY A 318 -32.03 20.74 -3.51
CA GLY A 318 -32.73 19.61 -4.15
C GLY A 318 -32.78 18.32 -3.33
N GLY A 319 -32.26 18.32 -2.10
CA GLY A 319 -32.33 17.17 -1.19
C GLY A 319 -31.40 16.00 -1.57
N PRO A 320 -31.48 14.87 -0.85
CA PRO A 320 -30.63 13.71 -1.09
C PRO A 320 -30.87 13.11 -2.48
N SER A 321 -29.81 12.55 -3.07
CA SER A 321 -29.89 11.84 -4.36
C SER A 321 -29.39 10.41 -4.19
N HIS A 322 -30.13 9.47 -4.77
CA HIS A 322 -29.94 8.03 -4.59
C HIS A 322 -29.55 7.38 -5.91
N PHE A 323 -28.49 6.58 -5.90
CA PHE A 323 -27.95 5.93 -7.09
C PHE A 323 -27.96 4.42 -6.91
N VAL A 324 -28.57 3.71 -7.86
CA VAL A 324 -28.62 2.23 -7.90
C VAL A 324 -27.45 1.64 -8.69
N SER A 325 -26.73 2.45 -9.45
CA SER A 325 -25.54 2.04 -10.18
C SER A 325 -24.51 3.18 -10.27
N ALA A 326 -23.25 2.81 -10.50
CA ALA A 326 -22.19 3.78 -10.75
C ALA A 326 -22.38 4.52 -12.07
N ASP A 327 -22.98 3.87 -13.08
CA ASP A 327 -23.25 4.47 -14.39
C ASP A 327 -24.29 5.59 -14.27
N ASP A 328 -25.30 5.43 -13.42
CA ASP A 328 -26.30 6.47 -13.17
C ASP A 328 -25.69 7.67 -12.45
N LEU A 329 -24.80 7.42 -11.47
CA LEU A 329 -24.05 8.49 -10.81
C LEU A 329 -23.17 9.27 -11.80
N GLU A 330 -22.45 8.56 -12.67
CA GLU A 330 -21.58 9.17 -13.68
C GLU A 330 -22.39 9.98 -14.71
N LYS A 331 -23.56 9.49 -15.14
CA LYS A 331 -24.47 10.24 -16.02
C LYS A 331 -24.98 11.52 -15.36
N SER A 332 -25.47 11.45 -14.12
CA SER A 332 -25.93 12.64 -13.39
C SER A 332 -24.79 13.62 -13.10
N TYR A 333 -23.57 13.13 -12.85
CA TYR A 333 -22.40 13.98 -12.70
C TYR A 333 -22.03 14.68 -14.01
N ALA A 334 -22.01 13.95 -15.14
CA ALA A 334 -21.77 14.51 -16.47
C ALA A 334 -22.83 15.56 -16.87
N ALA A 335 -24.09 15.33 -16.49
CA ALA A 335 -25.20 16.26 -16.66
C ALA A 335 -25.15 17.47 -15.70
N LYS A 336 -24.17 17.53 -14.79
CA LYS A 336 -24.01 18.58 -13.76
C LYS A 336 -25.16 18.66 -12.75
N GLU A 337 -25.89 17.56 -12.57
CA GLU A 337 -26.94 17.45 -11.55
C GLU A 337 -26.34 17.18 -10.15
N VAL A 338 -25.11 16.66 -10.12
CA VAL A 338 -24.32 16.42 -8.91
C VAL A 338 -23.14 17.37 -8.89
N HIS A 339 -23.14 18.30 -7.94
CA HIS A 339 -22.04 19.23 -7.75
C HIS A 339 -20.82 18.51 -7.13
N PRO A 340 -19.57 18.82 -7.55
CA PRO A 340 -18.37 18.16 -7.03
C PRO A 340 -18.19 18.26 -5.51
N GLY A 341 -18.63 19.38 -4.92
CA GLY A 341 -18.57 19.59 -3.47
C GLY A 341 -19.45 18.61 -2.69
N ASP A 342 -20.64 18.31 -3.20
CA ASP A 342 -21.59 17.39 -2.56
C ASP A 342 -21.12 15.95 -2.69
N LEU A 343 -20.63 15.57 -3.88
CA LEU A 343 -20.01 14.28 -4.10
C LEU A 343 -18.83 14.05 -3.14
N LYS A 344 -17.91 15.01 -3.05
CA LYS A 344 -16.76 14.94 -2.13
C LYS A 344 -17.17 14.84 -0.67
N ALA A 345 -18.20 15.59 -0.25
CA ALA A 345 -18.69 15.54 1.12
C ALA A 345 -19.28 14.16 1.44
N ALA A 346 -20.16 13.63 0.58
CA ALA A 346 -20.76 12.31 0.74
C ALA A 346 -19.70 11.19 0.75
N VAL A 347 -18.71 11.26 -0.15
CA VAL A 347 -17.60 10.31 -0.18
C VAL A 347 -16.76 10.39 1.10
N ALA A 348 -16.51 11.59 1.62
CA ALA A 348 -15.76 11.74 2.87
C ALA A 348 -16.50 11.12 4.07
N ASP A 349 -17.81 11.37 4.19
CA ASP A 349 -18.63 10.81 5.26
C ASP A 349 -18.69 9.27 5.17
N ALA A 350 -18.88 8.74 3.96
CA ALA A 350 -18.89 7.31 3.69
C ALA A 350 -17.55 6.65 4.04
N VAL A 351 -16.42 7.25 3.65
CA VAL A 351 -15.09 6.71 3.97
C VAL A 351 -14.84 6.77 5.48
N ILE A 352 -15.18 7.86 6.15
CA ILE A 352 -15.00 7.98 7.61
C ILE A 352 -15.77 6.86 8.34
N SER A 353 -17.03 6.64 7.96
CA SER A 353 -17.83 5.56 8.54
C SER A 353 -17.25 4.17 8.26
N LEU A 354 -16.69 3.94 7.08
CA LEU A 354 -16.03 2.68 6.73
C LEU A 354 -14.74 2.46 7.53
N LEU A 355 -14.00 3.53 7.86
CA LEU A 355 -12.76 3.45 8.63
C LEU A 355 -12.97 3.34 10.14
N GLU A 356 -14.05 3.90 10.67
CA GLU A 356 -14.35 3.92 12.10
C GLU A 356 -14.20 2.56 12.82
N PRO A 357 -14.78 1.43 12.34
CA PRO A 357 -14.61 0.14 13.00
C PRO A 357 -13.15 -0.33 13.01
N ILE A 358 -12.40 -0.09 11.93
CA ILE A 358 -10.99 -0.45 11.82
C ILE A 358 -10.16 0.36 12.84
N GLN A 359 -10.45 1.65 12.95
CA GLN A 359 -9.79 2.56 13.88
C GLN A 359 -10.08 2.18 15.33
N LYS A 360 -11.32 1.80 15.66
CA LYS A 360 -11.67 1.28 17.00
C LYS A 360 -10.89 0.01 17.35
N THR A 361 -10.77 -0.93 16.41
CA THR A 361 -9.95 -2.15 16.63
C THR A 361 -8.48 -1.80 16.85
N PHE A 362 -7.92 -0.84 16.10
CA PHE A 362 -6.56 -0.33 16.30
C PHE A 362 -6.38 0.33 17.67
N GLU A 363 -7.32 1.18 18.07
CA GLU A 363 -7.28 1.89 19.35
C GLU A 363 -7.34 0.98 20.56
N GLN A 364 -8.00 -0.18 20.44
CA GLN A 364 -8.12 -1.16 21.52
C GLN A 364 -6.94 -2.13 21.61
N SER A 365 -6.12 -2.25 20.55
CA SER A 365 -4.99 -3.19 20.51
C SER A 365 -3.67 -2.52 20.85
N ILE A 366 -3.13 -2.80 22.05
CA ILE A 366 -1.79 -2.34 22.46
C ILE A 366 -0.71 -2.93 21.54
N GLU A 367 -0.84 -4.21 21.19
CA GLU A 367 0.05 -4.92 20.29
C GLU A 367 0.10 -4.26 18.91
N TRP A 368 -1.06 -3.98 18.29
CA TRP A 368 -1.09 -3.40 16.95
C TRP A 368 -0.52 -1.97 16.93
N LYS A 369 -0.73 -1.18 17.98
CA LYS A 369 -0.10 0.14 18.11
C LYS A 369 1.43 0.07 18.14
N GLU A 370 1.98 -0.90 18.87
CA GLU A 370 3.43 -1.06 18.94
C GLU A 370 3.99 -1.54 17.58
N VAL A 371 3.32 -2.50 16.94
CA VAL A 371 3.69 -2.96 15.60
C VAL A 371 3.64 -1.83 14.57
N GLU A 372 2.65 -0.93 14.63
CA GLU A 372 2.54 0.24 13.76
C GLU A 372 3.71 1.21 13.96
N ARG A 373 4.06 1.50 15.22
CA ARG A 373 5.18 2.39 15.59
C ARG A 373 6.51 1.85 15.08
N LEU A 374 6.73 0.54 15.16
CA LEU A 374 7.93 -0.12 14.65
C LEU A 374 7.94 -0.19 13.12
N ALA A 375 6.79 -0.40 12.48
CA ALA A 375 6.65 -0.50 11.03
C ALA A 375 6.78 0.86 10.30
N TYR A 376 6.41 1.95 10.97
CA TYR A 376 6.44 3.31 10.45
C TYR A 376 6.97 4.29 11.52
N PRO A 377 8.27 4.23 11.84
CA PRO A 377 8.84 5.12 12.86
C PRO A 377 8.66 6.59 12.45
N PRO A 378 8.32 7.48 13.40
CA PRO A 378 8.18 8.90 13.11
C PRO A 378 9.49 9.45 12.55
N PRO A 379 9.43 10.42 11.61
CA PRO A 379 10.63 10.98 11.03
C PRO A 379 11.52 11.59 12.12
N VAL A 380 12.80 11.21 12.12
CA VAL A 380 13.79 11.79 13.02
C VAL A 380 13.88 13.28 12.71
N VAL A 381 13.47 14.12 13.66
CA VAL A 381 13.62 15.57 13.52
C VAL A 381 15.12 15.86 13.67
N GLU A 382 15.83 16.02 12.55
CA GLU A 382 17.17 16.58 12.60
C GLU A 382 17.09 17.96 13.25
N ALA A 383 17.67 18.10 14.44
CA ALA A 383 17.80 19.38 15.11
C ALA A 383 18.55 20.31 14.15
N LYS A 384 17.87 21.33 13.61
CA LYS A 384 18.51 22.40 12.84
C LYS A 384 19.65 22.94 13.69
N LYS A 385 20.89 22.62 13.36
CA LYS A 385 22.06 23.31 13.89
C LYS A 385 21.82 24.80 13.65
N LYS A 386 21.64 25.58 14.71
CA LYS A 386 21.61 27.05 14.62
C LYS A 386 22.90 27.44 13.89
N LYS A 387 22.79 27.95 12.66
CA LYS A 387 23.91 28.61 12.02
C LYS A 387 24.30 29.78 12.93
N GLU A 388 25.50 29.74 13.50
CA GLU A 388 26.09 30.93 14.09
C GLU A 388 26.08 32.03 13.03
N LYS A 389 25.43 33.15 13.35
CA LYS A 389 25.46 34.33 12.49
C LYS A 389 26.87 34.90 12.57
N VAL A 390 27.72 34.55 11.61
CA VAL A 390 28.96 35.28 11.37
C VAL A 390 28.57 36.70 10.94
N TYR A 391 28.82 37.67 11.81
CA TYR A 391 28.60 39.08 11.53
C TYR A 391 29.69 39.58 10.58
N HIS A 392 29.31 39.99 9.37
CA HIS A 392 30.19 40.74 8.48
C HIS A 392 29.88 42.24 8.66
N PRO A 393 30.82 43.04 9.22
CA PRO A 393 30.62 44.47 9.30
C PRO A 393 30.54 45.07 7.87
N PRO A 394 29.59 45.96 7.59
CA PRO A 394 29.49 46.60 6.29
C PRO A 394 30.69 47.52 6.03
N PRO A 395 31.10 47.70 4.75
CA PRO A 395 32.24 48.55 4.38
C PRO A 395 32.03 50.00 4.85
N PRO A 396 33.09 50.70 5.29
CA PRO A 396 32.97 52.08 5.74
C PRO A 396 32.69 53.00 4.55
N GLY A 397 31.62 53.79 4.65
CA GLY A 397 31.38 54.94 3.78
C GLY A 397 30.28 54.75 2.73
N LYS A 398 29.03 54.97 3.15
CA LYS A 398 27.99 55.69 2.39
C LYS A 398 26.86 56.03 3.38
N GLY A 399 26.95 57.24 3.93
CA GLY A 399 26.04 57.73 4.96
C GLY A 399 24.72 58.29 4.44
N LYS A 400 23.99 58.87 5.41
CA LYS A 400 22.71 59.61 5.39
C LYS A 400 21.50 58.70 5.68
N ASN A 401 20.71 58.86 6.75
CA ASN A 401 20.46 60.02 7.61
C ASN A 401 20.27 59.63 9.08
N ILE A 402 20.77 60.50 9.94
CA ILE A 402 20.51 60.60 11.38
C ILE A 402 19.10 61.16 11.56
N THR A 403 18.34 60.62 12.51
CA THR A 403 17.41 61.42 13.32
C THR A 403 17.42 60.87 14.75
N GLN A 404 17.60 61.80 15.68
CA GLN A 404 17.87 61.71 17.12
C GLN A 404 16.77 60.94 17.90
N ALA A 405 17.13 60.10 18.88
CA ALA A 405 17.25 60.36 20.34
C ALA A 405 15.90 60.81 20.99
N ALA A 406 15.44 60.35 22.16
CA ALA A 406 16.06 59.72 23.32
C ALA A 406 14.97 59.09 24.22
N GLN A 407 15.33 58.13 25.08
CA GLN A 407 15.31 58.31 26.56
C GLN A 407 15.76 57.00 27.24
N ILE A 408 16.81 57.12 28.06
CA ILE A 408 17.38 56.08 28.92
C ILE A 408 17.01 56.49 30.35
N ASP A 409 16.45 55.55 31.10
CA ASP A 409 16.10 55.66 32.52
C ASP A 409 17.38 55.62 33.39
N PRO A 410 17.61 56.55 34.34
CA PRO A 410 18.89 56.70 35.04
C PRO A 410 19.13 55.78 36.25
N ASP A 411 18.23 54.86 36.62
CA ASP A 411 18.24 54.28 37.97
C ASP A 411 18.54 52.77 38.11
N ALA A 412 19.45 52.23 37.29
CA ALA A 412 19.96 50.85 37.48
C ALA A 412 21.43 50.83 37.97
N PRO A 413 21.72 50.41 39.21
CA PRO A 413 23.05 50.45 39.81
C PRO A 413 24.06 49.46 39.20
N LYS A 414 25.33 49.86 39.28
CA LYS A 414 26.53 49.30 38.61
C LYS A 414 27.19 48.15 39.37
N THR A 415 27.64 47.16 38.60
CA THR A 415 28.87 46.33 38.68
C THR A 415 29.28 45.63 39.97
N GLU A 416 29.60 44.33 39.84
CA GLU A 416 30.97 43.85 40.05
C GLU A 416 31.28 42.62 39.15
N LEU A 417 32.44 42.67 38.49
CA LEU A 417 33.05 41.67 37.62
C LEU A 417 34.38 41.26 38.25
N SER A 418 34.64 39.97 38.35
CA SER A 418 35.97 39.36 38.46
C SER A 418 35.89 38.05 37.64
N GLY A 419 36.87 37.56 36.89
CA GLY A 419 38.23 37.96 36.54
C GLY A 419 38.66 37.06 35.36
N ALA A 420 39.78 37.41 34.74
CA ALA A 420 40.18 37.00 33.39
C ALA A 420 40.87 35.62 33.26
N GLY A 421 40.61 34.94 32.13
CA GLY A 421 41.52 34.12 31.28
C GLY A 421 42.16 32.83 31.84
N PRO A 422 42.91 32.05 31.02
CA PRO A 422 43.06 32.04 29.56
C PRO A 422 42.74 30.68 28.88
N THR A 423 42.78 30.71 27.54
CA THR A 423 42.66 29.61 26.55
C THR A 423 43.60 28.42 26.74
N PRO A 424 43.23 27.20 26.26
CA PRO A 424 44.20 26.14 25.96
C PRO A 424 44.44 25.93 24.46
N GLU A 425 45.73 25.71 24.19
CA GLU A 425 46.36 25.31 22.95
C GLU A 425 46.07 23.85 22.52
N SER A 426 46.50 23.59 21.28
CA SER A 426 46.65 22.34 20.55
C SER A 426 47.03 21.09 21.34
N ILE A 427 46.44 19.94 20.94
CA ILE A 427 47.18 18.67 20.84
C ILE A 427 46.78 17.96 19.54
N ALA A 428 47.80 17.66 18.74
CA ALA A 428 47.77 16.80 17.58
C ALA A 428 48.28 15.39 17.95
N THR A 429 47.61 14.37 17.46
CA THR A 429 48.12 13.01 17.18
C THR A 429 47.18 12.46 16.09
N GLY A 430 47.58 11.91 14.95
CA GLY A 430 48.80 11.22 14.55
C GLY A 430 48.34 9.92 13.90
N LEU A 431 48.10 9.93 12.57
CA LEU A 431 47.77 8.76 11.76
C LEU A 431 48.68 8.78 10.53
N GLU A 432 49.61 7.84 10.46
CA GLU A 432 50.33 7.42 9.25
C GLU A 432 50.19 5.89 9.12
N PRO A 433 50.10 5.34 7.89
CA PRO A 433 49.83 3.93 7.63
C PRO A 433 51.13 3.14 7.34
N GLU A 434 51.20 1.86 7.71
CA GLU A 434 52.25 0.96 7.21
C GLU A 434 51.67 -0.26 6.48
N GLU A 435 52.27 -0.51 5.31
CA GLU A 435 52.05 -1.63 4.41
C GLU A 435 52.80 -2.91 4.83
N ALA A 436 52.17 -4.03 4.48
CA ALA A 436 52.73 -5.29 3.95
C ALA A 436 53.74 -6.12 4.76
N LYS A 437 53.38 -7.40 4.97
CA LYS A 437 54.29 -8.53 4.68
C LYS A 437 53.55 -9.84 4.37
N SER A 438 54.01 -10.43 3.27
CA SER A 438 53.69 -11.74 2.69
C SER A 438 54.03 -12.92 3.60
N ILE A 439 53.22 -13.98 3.56
CA ILE A 439 53.66 -15.34 3.93
C ILE A 439 53.20 -16.32 2.85
N GLN A 440 54.18 -16.82 2.09
CA GLN A 440 54.11 -18.07 1.32
C GLN A 440 54.09 -19.24 2.30
N THR A 441 53.26 -20.25 2.03
CA THR A 441 53.49 -21.63 2.49
C THR A 441 53.49 -22.56 1.28
N LYS A 442 54.62 -23.25 1.10
CA LYS A 442 54.75 -24.45 0.27
C LYS A 442 54.83 -25.64 1.24
N SER A 443 54.06 -26.69 0.98
CA SER A 443 54.50 -28.06 1.23
C SER A 443 53.73 -29.03 0.33
N THR A 444 54.49 -29.73 -0.48
CA THR A 444 54.13 -30.90 -1.29
C THR A 444 53.93 -32.15 -0.44
N SER A 445 52.93 -32.95 -0.77
CA SER A 445 52.99 -34.42 -0.98
C SER A 445 51.71 -34.85 -1.68
#